data_AF-A0AA88E0F1-F1
#
_entry.id   AF-A0AA88E0F1-F1
#
_cell.length_a   1.000
_cell.length_b   1.000
_cell.length_c   1.000
_cell.angle_alpha   90.00
_cell.angle_beta   90.00
_cell.angle_gamma   90.00
#
_symmetry.space_group_name_H-M   'P 1'
#
loop_
_entity.id
_entity.type
_entity.pdbx_description
1 polymer ?
#
loop_
_entity_poly.entity_id
_entity_poly.type
_entity_poly.pdbx_seq_one_letter_code
_entity_poly.pdbx_strand_id
1 'polypeptide(L)'
;MKFGWDLKSGLKRRLSAWKNWNDTCPGDLTLGIDFDPQLHTYPDFDLRKGTTKLYRTGPWNGIYLSGLLAPRSNLFYSFQFVYNDDEMYYTYNLKNESVISIVVVNQTTSLRQLLTWIEENKAWSPVDPMEIVL
;
A
#
# COMPACT_ATOMS: atom_id res chain seq x y z
N MET A 1 -10.36 -0.56 -3.78
CA MET A 1 -10.46 -1.37 -2.53
C MET A 1 -9.99 -0.52 -1.34
N LYS A 2 -10.58 -0.70 -0.15
CA LYS A 2 -10.15 -0.01 1.08
C LYS A 2 -9.07 -0.82 1.79
N PHE A 3 -7.92 -0.20 2.04
CA PHE A 3 -6.82 -0.77 2.82
C PHE A 3 -6.72 -0.02 4.13
N GLY A 4 -6.95 -0.69 5.27
CA GLY A 4 -7.03 -0.02 6.56
C GLY A 4 -8.08 -0.63 7.48
N TRP A 5 -8.53 0.15 8.45
CA TRP A 5 -9.35 -0.31 9.57
C TRP A 5 -10.78 0.21 9.45
N ASP A 6 -11.73 -0.71 9.53
CA ASP A 6 -13.11 -0.44 9.87
C ASP A 6 -13.24 -0.31 11.39
N LEU A 7 -13.41 0.91 11.91
CA LEU A 7 -13.38 1.18 13.35
C LEU A 7 -14.64 0.69 14.05
N LYS A 8 -15.78 0.64 13.34
CA LYS A 8 -17.04 0.09 13.87
C LYS A 8 -16.99 -1.41 14.11
N SER A 9 -16.52 -2.17 13.12
CA SER A 9 -16.48 -3.64 13.21
C SER A 9 -15.18 -4.18 13.80
N GLY A 10 -14.14 -3.36 13.90
CA GLY A 10 -12.81 -3.79 14.30
C GLY A 10 -12.00 -4.47 13.17
N LEU A 11 -12.53 -4.56 11.95
CA LEU A 11 -11.87 -5.26 10.84
C LEU A 11 -10.65 -4.50 10.32
N LYS A 12 -9.47 -5.09 10.49
CA LYS A 12 -8.20 -4.60 9.94
C LYS A 12 -7.89 -5.25 8.59
N ARG A 13 -7.98 -4.47 7.51
CA ARG A 13 -7.66 -4.88 6.13
C ARG A 13 -6.19 -4.56 5.86
N ARG A 14 -5.38 -5.61 5.69
CA ARG A 14 -3.94 -5.54 5.39
C ARG A 14 -3.59 -6.46 4.23
N LEU A 15 -2.41 -6.26 3.63
CA LEU A 15 -1.88 -7.14 2.61
C LEU A 15 -0.84 -8.05 3.25
N SER A 16 -0.89 -9.33 2.92
CA SER A 16 0.13 -10.32 3.27
C SER A 16 0.71 -10.85 1.97
N ALA A 17 2.03 -10.88 1.90
CA ALA A 17 2.72 -11.53 0.79
C ALA A 17 2.41 -13.03 0.79
N TRP A 18 2.47 -13.65 -0.38
CA TRP A 18 2.54 -15.11 -0.44
C TRP A 18 3.87 -15.58 0.12
N LYS A 19 3.88 -16.80 0.67
CA LYS A 19 5.09 -17.42 1.19
C LYS A 19 6.14 -17.57 0.09
N ASN A 20 5.73 -17.94 -1.13
CA ASN A 20 6.53 -17.87 -2.35
C ASN A 20 5.63 -17.97 -3.61
N TRP A 21 6.23 -18.00 -4.80
CA TRP A 21 5.50 -18.06 -6.07
C TRP A 21 4.60 -19.31 -6.24
N ASN A 22 4.99 -20.42 -5.62
CA ASN A 22 4.27 -21.69 -5.71
C ASN A 22 3.38 -21.97 -4.49
N ASP A 23 3.39 -21.10 -3.48
CA ASP A 23 2.67 -21.28 -2.22
C ASP A 23 1.97 -19.98 -1.83
N THR A 24 0.65 -19.97 -2.04
CA THR A 24 -0.22 -18.82 -1.77
C THR A 24 -0.58 -18.66 -0.30
N CYS A 25 -0.05 -19.49 0.60
CA CYS A 25 -0.23 -19.31 2.03
C CYS A 25 0.37 -17.96 2.47
N PRO A 26 -0.19 -17.32 3.52
CA PRO A 26 0.36 -16.09 4.08
C PRO A 26 1.83 -16.26 4.45
N GLY A 27 2.64 -15.34 3.94
CA GLY A 27 4.04 -15.18 4.30
C GLY A 27 4.21 -14.21 5.47
N ASP A 28 5.47 -13.96 5.82
CA ASP A 28 5.86 -13.12 6.96
C ASP A 28 5.80 -11.63 6.63
N LEU A 29 5.84 -11.28 5.35
CA LEU A 29 5.84 -9.89 4.92
C LEU A 29 4.41 -9.36 4.81
N THR A 30 4.12 -8.30 5.56
CA THR A 30 2.79 -7.65 5.57
C THR A 30 2.91 -6.15 5.41
N LEU A 31 2.00 -5.56 4.64
CA LEU A 31 1.80 -4.12 4.57
C LEU A 31 0.52 -3.80 5.33
N GLY A 32 0.57 -2.85 6.27
CA GLY A 32 -0.57 -2.47 7.10
C GLY A 32 -0.64 -0.98 7.43
N ILE A 33 -1.67 -0.61 8.20
CA ILE A 33 -1.70 0.65 8.96
C ILE A 33 -1.48 0.29 10.43
N ASP A 34 -0.44 0.87 11.01
CA ASP A 34 -0.17 0.86 12.44
C ASP A 34 -0.91 2.02 13.08
N PHE A 35 -1.86 1.69 13.94
CA PHE A 35 -2.68 2.65 14.67
C PHE A 35 -3.13 2.02 15.98
N ASP A 36 -2.89 2.74 17.06
CA ASP A 36 -3.36 2.45 18.41
C ASP A 36 -4.17 3.66 18.92
N PRO A 37 -5.51 3.52 18.98
CA PRO A 37 -6.40 4.55 19.50
C PRO A 37 -6.18 4.82 20.99
N GLN A 38 -5.80 3.81 21.79
CA GLN A 38 -5.63 3.96 23.24
C GLN A 38 -4.40 4.80 23.55
N LEU A 39 -3.33 4.60 22.78
CA LEU A 39 -2.09 5.36 22.89
C LEU A 39 -2.10 6.67 22.08
N HIS A 40 -3.24 7.03 21.47
CA HIS A 40 -3.40 8.27 20.68
C HIS A 40 -2.32 8.43 19.59
N THR A 41 -1.89 7.31 19.02
CA THR A 41 -0.90 7.31 17.94
C THR A 41 -1.52 7.82 16.64
N TYR A 42 -0.72 8.44 15.77
CA TYR A 42 -1.20 8.80 14.44
C TYR A 42 -1.13 7.59 13.50
N PRO A 43 -2.13 7.36 12.64
CA PRO A 43 -2.08 6.30 11.63
C PRO A 43 -0.82 6.36 10.76
N ASP A 44 -0.04 5.28 10.75
CA ASP A 44 1.20 5.18 9.98
C ASP A 44 1.22 3.92 9.12
N PHE A 45 1.67 4.04 7.87
CA PHE A 45 1.77 2.92 6.94
C PHE A 45 3.11 2.22 7.09
N ASP A 46 3.09 0.95 7.47
CA ASP A 46 4.30 0.18 7.66
C ASP A 46 4.34 -1.12 6.86
N LEU A 47 5.55 -1.44 6.41
CA LEU A 47 5.91 -2.74 5.88
C LEU A 47 6.65 -3.50 6.98
N ARG A 48 6.14 -4.67 7.34
CA ARG A 48 6.67 -5.52 8.41
C ARG A 48 7.04 -6.88 7.91
N LYS A 49 8.10 -7.46 8.48
CA LYS A 49 8.39 -8.89 8.40
C LYS A 49 8.24 -9.49 9.80
N GLY A 50 7.17 -10.24 10.01
CA GLY A 50 6.74 -10.67 11.34
C GLY A 50 6.46 -9.46 12.25
N THR A 51 7.19 -9.34 13.36
CA THR A 51 7.07 -8.22 14.30
C THR A 51 8.02 -7.06 13.98
N THR A 52 8.97 -7.25 13.07
CA THR A 52 9.98 -6.24 12.72
C THR A 52 9.45 -5.29 11.65
N LYS A 53 9.47 -3.98 11.93
CA LYS A 53 9.19 -2.93 10.93
C LYS A 53 10.40 -2.76 10.01
N LEU A 54 10.22 -3.01 8.72
CA LEU A 54 11.27 -2.82 7.70
C LEU A 54 11.25 -1.42 7.12
N TYR A 55 10.06 -0.86 6.89
CA TYR A 55 9.88 0.46 6.30
C TYR A 55 8.66 1.15 6.92
N ARG A 56 8.79 2.45 7.16
CA ARG A 56 7.69 3.34 7.56
C ARG A 56 7.50 4.38 6.48
N THR A 57 6.30 4.43 5.92
CA THR A 57 5.92 5.44 4.93
C THR A 57 5.54 6.76 5.60
N GLY A 58 5.30 6.76 6.91
CA GLY A 58 4.97 7.93 7.68
C GLY A 58 3.48 8.28 7.66
N PRO A 59 3.06 9.16 8.59
CA PRO A 59 1.69 9.63 8.68
C PRO A 59 1.23 10.40 7.44
N TRP A 60 -0.07 10.41 7.22
CA TRP A 60 -0.72 11.29 6.25
C TRP A 60 -0.71 12.74 6.77
N ASN A 61 -0.16 13.68 5.99
CA ASN A 61 -0.05 15.08 6.38
C ASN A 61 -1.17 15.99 5.82
N GLY A 62 -2.21 15.42 5.20
CA GLY A 62 -3.26 16.15 4.48
C GLY A 62 -3.03 16.25 2.98
N ILE A 63 -1.81 16.02 2.49
CA ILE A 63 -1.44 16.12 1.07
C ILE A 63 -0.80 14.82 0.57
N TYR A 64 0.12 14.23 1.34
CA TYR A 64 0.84 12.99 1.03
C TYR A 64 1.29 12.27 2.32
N LEU A 65 1.81 11.05 2.18
CA LEU A 65 2.46 10.32 3.27
C LEU A 65 3.87 10.88 3.48
N SER A 66 4.20 11.28 4.70
CA SER A 66 5.39 12.11 4.99
C SER A 66 6.75 11.46 4.65
N GLY A 67 6.81 10.13 4.56
CA GLY A 67 8.00 9.37 4.17
C GLY A 67 8.13 9.15 2.66
N LEU A 68 7.17 9.65 1.86
CA LEU A 68 7.30 9.75 0.42
C LEU A 68 7.92 11.11 0.07
N LEU A 69 8.83 11.12 -0.91
CA LEU A 69 9.25 12.36 -1.56
C LEU A 69 8.01 13.06 -2.11
N ALA A 70 7.93 14.39 -1.92
CA ALA A 70 6.77 15.23 -2.21
C ALA A 70 6.06 14.83 -3.52
N PRO A 71 4.71 14.87 -3.56
CA PRO A 71 3.95 14.24 -4.62
C PRO A 71 4.25 14.93 -5.95
N ARG A 72 5.08 14.30 -6.77
CA ARG A 72 4.95 14.46 -8.21
C ARG A 72 3.56 13.94 -8.55
N SER A 73 2.78 14.74 -9.27
CA SER A 73 1.47 14.33 -9.76
C SER A 73 1.60 12.96 -10.43
N ASN A 74 1.08 11.90 -9.80
CA ASN A 74 1.16 10.59 -10.41
C ASN A 74 0.25 10.57 -11.65
N LEU A 75 0.81 10.25 -12.81
CA LEU A 75 0.08 10.27 -14.09
C LEU A 75 -0.92 9.11 -14.21
N PHE A 76 -0.75 8.05 -13.42
CA PHE A 76 -1.51 6.81 -13.52
C PHE A 76 -2.62 6.69 -12.47
N TYR A 77 -2.43 7.23 -11.26
CA TYR A 77 -3.39 7.08 -10.17
C TYR A 77 -3.53 8.28 -9.21
N SER A 78 -4.77 8.37 -8.72
CA SER A 78 -5.29 8.92 -7.48
C SER A 78 -4.82 8.29 -6.18
N PHE A 79 -4.51 9.03 -5.12
CA PHE A 79 -4.50 8.49 -3.75
C PHE A 79 -5.45 9.26 -2.85
N GLN A 80 -6.15 8.53 -1.99
CA GLN A 80 -7.04 9.10 -0.99
C GLN A 80 -6.82 8.39 0.35
N PHE A 81 -6.70 9.20 1.39
CA PHE A 81 -6.74 8.75 2.77
C PHE A 81 -8.00 9.27 3.44
N VAL A 82 -8.70 8.40 4.14
CA VAL A 82 -9.91 8.71 4.92
C VAL A 82 -9.62 8.33 6.36
N TYR A 83 -9.92 9.25 7.28
CA TYR A 83 -9.89 9.00 8.72
C TYR A 83 -11.02 9.78 9.37
N ASN A 84 -11.98 9.05 9.94
CA ASN A 84 -13.12 9.58 10.70
C ASN A 84 -13.52 8.56 11.79
N ASP A 85 -14.64 8.82 12.48
CA ASP A 85 -15.12 7.98 13.58
C ASP A 85 -15.53 6.55 13.15
N ASP A 86 -15.80 6.34 11.87
CA ASP A 86 -16.30 5.08 11.33
C ASP A 86 -15.18 4.20 10.76
N GLU A 87 -14.24 4.82 10.05
CA GLU A 87 -13.21 4.11 9.30
C GLU A 87 -11.95 4.95 9.06
N MET A 88 -10.86 4.21 8.91
CA MET A 88 -9.55 4.74 8.60
C MET A 88 -8.93 3.89 7.49
N TYR A 89 -8.83 4.43 6.28
CA TYR A 89 -8.29 3.64 5.17
C TYR A 89 -7.60 4.48 4.11
N TYR A 90 -6.81 3.77 3.34
CA TYR A 90 -6.23 4.21 2.09
C TYR A 90 -6.93 3.56 0.92
N THR A 91 -7.06 4.31 -0.16
CA THR A 91 -7.44 3.77 -1.45
C THR A 91 -6.71 4.51 -2.56
N TYR A 92 -6.58 3.83 -3.70
CA TYR A 92 -6.08 4.42 -4.92
C TYR A 92 -7.11 4.25 -6.03
N ASN A 93 -7.19 5.26 -6.88
CA ASN A 93 -8.10 5.28 -8.02
C ASN A 93 -7.28 5.47 -9.29
N LEU A 94 -7.51 4.67 -10.31
CA LEU A 94 -6.82 4.86 -11.59
C LEU A 94 -7.42 6.06 -12.33
N LYS A 95 -6.56 6.83 -13.00
CA LYS A 95 -7.02 7.95 -13.83
C LYS A 95 -7.60 7.49 -15.17
N ASN A 96 -7.15 6.33 -15.65
CA ASN A 96 -7.71 5.65 -16.81
C ASN A 96 -8.31 4.32 -16.34
N GLU A 97 -9.64 4.20 -16.42
CA GLU A 97 -10.38 3.03 -15.93
C GLU A 97 -10.18 1.78 -16.80
N SER A 98 -9.71 1.93 -18.03
CA SER A 98 -9.38 0.80 -18.91
C SER A 98 -8.06 0.11 -18.54
N VAL A 99 -7.23 0.74 -17.68
CA VAL A 99 -5.98 0.17 -17.21
C VAL A 99 -6.25 -0.80 -16.07
N ILE A 100 -5.63 -1.97 -16.09
CA ILE A 100 -5.68 -2.92 -14.98
C ILE A 100 -4.39 -2.78 -14.16
N SER A 101 -4.53 -2.48 -12.88
CA SER A 101 -3.39 -2.41 -11.95
C SER A 101 -3.69 -3.12 -10.63
N ILE A 102 -2.65 -3.65 -9.98
CA ILE A 102 -2.73 -4.30 -8.68
C ILE A 102 -1.57 -3.87 -7.78
N VAL A 103 -1.84 -3.71 -6.47
CA VAL A 103 -0.78 -3.54 -5.47
C VAL A 103 -0.45 -4.91 -4.89
N VAL A 104 0.82 -5.28 -4.95
CA VAL A 104 1.32 -6.55 -4.42
C VAL A 104 2.44 -6.32 -3.40
N VAL A 105 2.57 -7.24 -2.46
CA VAL A 105 3.67 -7.27 -1.50
C VAL A 105 4.47 -8.54 -1.78
N ASN A 106 5.77 -8.39 -2.05
CA ASN A 106 6.62 -9.48 -2.50
C ASN A 106 7.62 -9.85 -1.39
N GLN A 107 7.48 -11.07 -0.84
CA GLN A 107 8.33 -11.55 0.25
C GLN A 107 9.80 -11.72 -0.14
N THR A 108 10.08 -12.13 -1.38
CA THR A 108 11.45 -12.35 -1.87
C THR A 108 12.23 -11.04 -1.97
N THR A 109 11.61 -10.00 -2.52
CA THR A 109 12.26 -8.69 -2.68
C THR A 109 12.08 -7.79 -1.46
N SER A 110 11.17 -8.12 -0.55
CA SER A 110 10.78 -7.27 0.59
C SER A 110 10.23 -5.91 0.16
N LEU A 111 9.52 -5.86 -0.97
CA LEU A 111 8.97 -4.64 -1.54
C LEU A 111 7.45 -4.68 -1.66
N ARG A 112 6.83 -3.50 -1.53
CA ARG A 112 5.51 -3.21 -2.09
C ARG A 112 5.70 -2.74 -3.53
N GLN A 113 4.95 -3.30 -4.47
CA GLN A 113 4.95 -2.90 -5.88
C GLN A 113 3.53 -2.58 -6.34
N LEU A 114 3.41 -1.62 -7.26
CA LEU A 114 2.21 -1.47 -8.09
C LEU A 114 2.54 -2.09 -9.44
N LEU A 115 1.78 -3.10 -9.85
CA LEU A 115 1.90 -3.74 -11.16
C LEU A 115 0.78 -3.26 -12.06
N THR A 116 1.10 -3.00 -13.32
CA THR A 116 0.13 -2.70 -14.38
C THR A 116 0.19 -3.77 -15.45
N TRP A 117 -0.98 -4.18 -15.94
CA TRP A 117 -1.10 -5.11 -17.05
C TRP A 117 -0.82 -4.39 -18.37
N ILE A 118 0.15 -4.89 -19.13
CA ILE A 118 0.49 -4.38 -20.46
C ILE A 118 -0.08 -5.36 -21.48
N GLU A 119 -1.12 -4.94 -22.20
CA GLU A 119 -1.87 -5.81 -23.10
C GLU A 119 -1.02 -6.27 -24.28
N GLU A 120 -0.18 -5.39 -24.84
CA GLU A 120 0.72 -5.69 -25.95
C GLU A 120 1.68 -6.83 -25.63
N ASN A 121 2.15 -6.88 -24.38
CA ASN A 121 3.11 -7.86 -23.90
C ASN A 121 2.46 -9.04 -23.17
N LYS A 122 1.14 -8.97 -22.91
CA LYS A 122 0.39 -9.91 -22.06
C LYS A 122 1.09 -10.22 -20.75
N ALA A 123 1.60 -9.18 -20.09
CA ALA A 123 2.44 -9.32 -18.91
C ALA A 123 2.21 -8.19 -17.89
N TRP A 124 2.45 -8.53 -16.61
CA TRP A 124 2.51 -7.55 -15.53
C TRP A 124 3.86 -6.86 -15.53
N SER A 125 3.85 -5.52 -15.58
CA SER A 125 5.05 -4.71 -15.40
C SER A 125 4.95 -3.90 -14.10
N PRO A 126 6.01 -3.82 -13.28
CA PRO A 126 6.04 -2.84 -12.21
C PRO A 126 5.92 -1.44 -12.82
N VAL A 127 5.03 -0.62 -12.26
CA VAL A 127 5.07 0.82 -12.47
C VAL A 127 6.24 1.31 -11.64
N ASP A 128 7.32 1.68 -12.30
CA ASP A 128 8.48 2.17 -11.60
C ASP A 128 8.10 3.50 -10.90
N PRO A 129 8.20 3.61 -9.56
CA PRO A 129 8.17 4.91 -8.91
C PRO A 129 9.40 5.77 -9.27
N MET A 130 10.40 5.17 -9.96
CA MET A 130 11.76 5.69 -10.11
C MET A 130 12.21 5.91 -11.57
N GLU A 131 11.37 6.43 -12.46
CA GLU A 131 11.90 7.42 -13.41
C GLU A 131 12.26 8.72 -12.65
N ILE A 132 13.25 8.62 -11.76
CA ILE A 132 14.14 9.68 -11.31
C ILE A 132 15.53 9.03 -11.24
N VAL A 133 16.19 9.12 -12.37
CA VAL A 133 17.64 9.01 -12.54
C VAL A 133 18.35 9.81 -11.44
N LEU A 134 19.40 9.22 -10.87
CA LEU A 134 20.38 9.88 -9.99
C LEU A 134 20.92 11.17 -10.62
#